data_AF-A0AAU3R0V5-F1
#
_entry.id   AF-A0AAU3R0V5-F1
#
_cell.length_a   1.000
_cell.length_b   1.000
_cell.length_c   1.000
_cell.angle_alpha   90.00
_cell.angle_beta   90.00
_cell.angle_gamma   90.00
#
_symmetry.space_group_name_H-M   'P 1'
#
loop_
_entity.id
_entity.type
_entity.pdbx_description
1 polymer ?
#
loop_
_entity_poly.entity_id
_entity_poly.type
_entity_poly.pdbx_seq_one_letter_code
_entity_poly.pdbx_strand_id
1 'polypeptide(L)'
;MPKKQSTAAQRAREAARQGAKYTQALRTAEGPAAAITEPDDGFGGHEFEYESSTDLFRCSECRVYEVVARDTDGPIKPCTGLVGYGGDTERVYLLLTENPALPYSYSSTLATRACSTGIGRTPRFSWRDGKLLVESAPSVVDELIRRIEHLTTPADHGHMSLLTSIDRLTAEAGRAVLAENYAAYVAEYGEPR
;
A
#
# COMPACT_ATOMS: atom_id res chain seq x y z
N MET A 1 -23.95 18.70 23.15
CA MET A 1 -24.82 18.85 21.95
C MET A 1 -24.13 18.19 20.77
N PRO A 2 -24.78 17.33 19.99
CA PRO A 2 -24.13 16.71 18.84
C PRO A 2 -23.91 17.78 17.77
N LYS A 3 -22.65 18.07 17.42
CA LYS A 3 -22.30 18.98 16.32
C LYS A 3 -22.95 18.42 15.05
N LYS A 4 -23.86 19.18 14.42
CA LYS A 4 -24.45 18.84 13.11
C LYS A 4 -23.28 18.63 12.15
N GLN A 5 -23.12 17.40 11.65
CA GLN A 5 -22.12 17.08 10.64
C GLN A 5 -22.37 17.96 9.41
N SER A 6 -21.30 18.54 8.85
CA SER A 6 -21.42 19.40 7.68
C SER A 6 -22.02 18.61 6.51
N THR A 7 -22.80 19.28 5.67
CA THR A 7 -23.40 18.69 4.46
C THR A 7 -22.33 18.13 3.51
N ALA A 8 -21.10 18.63 3.55
CA ALA A 8 -19.96 18.11 2.80
C ALA A 8 -19.51 16.73 3.31
N ALA A 9 -19.40 16.54 4.63
CA ALA A 9 -19.06 15.25 5.22
C ALA A 9 -20.10 14.17 4.87
N GLN A 10 -21.40 14.51 4.93
CA GLN A 10 -22.44 13.57 4.54
C GLN A 10 -22.34 13.13 3.07
N ARG A 11 -22.12 14.08 2.15
CA ARG A 11 -21.92 13.77 0.71
C ARG A 11 -20.68 12.92 0.47
N ALA A 12 -19.57 13.21 1.17
CA ALA A 12 -18.35 12.44 1.04
C ALA A 12 -18.52 10.99 1.50
N ARG A 13 -19.29 10.76 2.58
CA ARG A 13 -19.62 9.40 3.03
C ARG A 13 -20.47 8.65 2.03
N GLU A 14 -21.45 9.32 1.43
CA GLU A 14 -22.32 8.71 0.43
C GLU A 14 -21.55 8.33 -0.84
N ALA A 15 -20.68 9.21 -1.33
CA ALA A 15 -19.79 8.92 -2.45
C ALA A 15 -18.80 7.79 -2.12
N ALA A 16 -18.27 7.75 -0.89
CA ALA A 16 -17.37 6.68 -0.47
C ALA A 16 -18.08 5.31 -0.42
N ARG A 17 -19.34 5.26 0.04
CA ARG A 17 -20.17 4.04 -0.02
C ARG A 17 -20.44 3.58 -1.45
N GLN A 18 -20.37 4.48 -2.43
CA GLN A 18 -20.51 4.18 -3.86
C GLN A 18 -19.18 3.79 -4.53
N GLY A 19 -18.10 3.64 -3.76
CA GLY A 19 -16.80 3.15 -4.24
C GLY A 19 -15.73 4.23 -4.40
N ALA A 20 -16.01 5.49 -4.07
CA ALA A 20 -14.98 6.54 -4.05
C ALA A 20 -14.12 6.48 -2.77
N LYS A 21 -12.91 7.08 -2.80
CA LYS A 21 -12.15 7.32 -1.57
C LYS A 21 -12.79 8.44 -0.75
N TYR A 22 -12.94 8.25 0.56
CA TYR A 22 -13.60 9.23 1.43
C TYR A 22 -12.85 10.57 1.46
N THR A 23 -11.52 10.55 1.62
CA THR A 23 -10.69 11.77 1.62
C THR A 23 -10.85 12.55 0.32
N GLN A 24 -10.81 11.85 -0.83
CA GLN A 24 -11.01 12.46 -2.16
C GLN A 24 -12.42 13.02 -2.33
N ALA A 25 -13.44 12.29 -1.88
CA ALA A 25 -14.83 12.73 -1.94
C ALA A 25 -15.08 13.97 -1.06
N LEU A 26 -14.42 14.08 0.11
CA LEU A 26 -14.54 15.25 0.97
C LEU A 26 -13.90 16.48 0.35
N ARG A 27 -12.67 16.35 -0.18
CA ARG A 27 -12.00 17.44 -0.92
C ARG A 27 -12.86 17.95 -2.08
N THR A 28 -13.51 17.04 -2.79
CA THR A 28 -14.43 17.39 -3.90
C THR A 28 -15.71 18.08 -3.40
N ALA A 29 -16.24 17.67 -2.25
CA ALA A 29 -17.48 18.20 -1.67
C ALA A 29 -17.30 19.57 -0.98
N GLU A 30 -16.07 19.95 -0.64
CA GLU A 30 -15.70 21.24 -0.05
C GLU A 30 -15.41 22.33 -1.10
N GLY A 31 -15.30 21.96 -2.38
CA GLY A 31 -15.09 22.88 -3.50
C GLY A 31 -13.59 23.12 -3.79
N PRO A 32 -13.24 23.70 -4.96
CA PRO A 32 -11.84 23.83 -5.36
C PRO A 32 -11.13 24.85 -4.47
N ALA A 33 -10.24 24.35 -3.59
CA ALA A 33 -9.17 25.17 -3.05
C ALA A 33 -8.23 25.54 -4.21
N ALA A 34 -7.91 26.83 -4.31
CA ALA A 34 -7.03 27.36 -5.34
C ALA A 34 -5.70 26.59 -5.39
N ALA A 35 -5.21 26.35 -6.60
CA ALA A 35 -3.91 25.75 -6.86
C ALA A 35 -2.79 26.55 -6.17
N ILE A 36 -2.30 26.03 -5.06
CA ILE A 36 -1.13 26.52 -4.33
C ILE A 36 -0.33 25.25 -3.97
N THR A 37 0.98 25.32 -4.11
CA THR A 37 1.96 24.30 -3.68
C THR A 37 1.53 23.62 -2.37
N GLU A 38 1.43 22.28 -2.41
CA GLU A 38 0.76 21.38 -1.44
C GLU A 38 0.47 22.00 -0.07
N PRO A 39 -0.74 22.55 0.14
CA PRO A 39 -1.22 22.91 1.46
C PRO A 39 -1.49 21.62 2.22
N ASP A 40 -1.26 21.64 3.54
CA ASP A 40 -1.75 20.62 4.48
C ASP A 40 -3.17 20.21 4.05
N ASP A 41 -3.33 18.94 3.68
CA ASP A 41 -4.57 18.41 3.11
C ASP A 41 -5.72 18.36 4.12
N GLY A 42 -5.47 18.84 5.34
CA GLY A 42 -6.38 18.82 6.48
C GLY A 42 -6.51 17.44 7.10
N PHE A 43 -5.78 16.46 6.58
CA PHE A 43 -5.78 15.07 7.00
C PHE A 43 -4.39 14.59 7.40
N GLY A 44 -3.37 15.45 7.45
CA GLY A 44 -2.03 15.07 7.86
C GLY A 44 -1.45 13.90 7.06
N GLY A 45 -1.84 13.75 5.79
CA GLY A 45 -1.41 12.65 4.92
C GLY A 45 -2.14 11.31 5.11
N HIS A 46 -3.29 11.28 5.79
CA HIS A 46 -4.11 10.07 5.90
C HIS A 46 -5.04 9.87 4.69
N GLU A 47 -4.94 8.71 4.05
CA GLU A 47 -5.88 8.26 3.01
C GLU A 47 -6.91 7.29 3.60
N PHE A 48 -8.05 7.84 4.04
CA PHE A 48 -9.12 7.11 4.72
C PHE A 48 -10.04 6.37 3.74
N GLU A 49 -10.27 5.09 4.03
CA GLU A 49 -11.18 4.21 3.29
C GLU A 49 -12.22 3.59 4.24
N TYR A 50 -13.33 3.13 3.66
CA TYR A 50 -14.42 2.52 4.40
C TYR A 50 -14.07 1.07 4.77
N GLU A 51 -14.04 0.74 6.06
CA GLU A 51 -13.54 -0.57 6.49
C GLU A 51 -14.62 -1.67 6.54
N SER A 52 -15.89 -1.35 6.76
CA SER A 52 -17.03 -2.29 6.64
C SER A 52 -18.35 -1.54 6.93
N SER A 53 -19.50 -2.22 6.92
CA SER A 53 -20.85 -1.68 7.20
C SER A 53 -21.02 -0.89 8.52
N THR A 54 -20.00 -0.80 9.37
CA THR A 54 -20.02 -0.07 10.66
C THR A 54 -19.65 1.42 10.57
N ASP A 55 -19.59 2.01 9.38
CA ASP A 55 -19.34 3.45 9.15
C ASP A 55 -17.97 3.98 9.62
N LEU A 56 -17.02 3.08 9.87
CA LEU A 56 -15.68 3.47 10.34
C LEU A 56 -14.70 3.68 9.17
N PHE A 57 -14.16 4.89 9.08
CA PHE A 57 -13.12 5.28 8.14
C PHE A 57 -11.74 4.97 8.72
N ARG A 58 -10.98 4.09 8.06
CA ARG A 58 -9.64 3.68 8.47
C ARG A 58 -8.62 4.09 7.42
N CYS A 59 -7.51 4.68 7.87
CA CYS A 59 -6.41 5.03 6.98
C CYS A 59 -5.85 3.76 6.35
N SER A 60 -5.76 3.74 5.02
CA SER A 60 -5.24 2.60 4.24
C SER A 60 -3.76 2.30 4.53
N GLU A 61 -3.03 3.29 5.04
CA GLU A 61 -1.61 3.17 5.40
C GLU A 61 -1.41 2.84 6.89
N CYS A 62 -1.60 3.82 7.77
CA CYS A 62 -1.31 3.65 9.20
C CYS A 62 -2.39 2.91 9.97
N ARG A 63 -3.52 2.55 9.31
CA ARG A 63 -4.59 1.78 9.91
C ARG A 63 -5.25 2.44 11.13
N VAL A 64 -5.03 3.73 11.36
CA VAL A 64 -5.70 4.55 12.37
C VAL A 64 -7.09 4.95 11.85
N TYR A 65 -8.11 4.92 12.72
CA TYR A 65 -9.44 5.41 12.37
C TYR A 65 -9.49 6.95 12.36
N GLU A 66 -10.30 7.54 11.50
CA GLU A 66 -10.45 9.02 11.39
C GLU A 66 -10.74 9.66 12.76
N VAL A 67 -11.61 9.03 13.56
CA VAL A 67 -11.97 9.51 14.91
C VAL A 67 -10.80 9.51 15.89
N VAL A 68 -9.81 8.63 15.70
CA VAL A 68 -8.60 8.55 16.53
C VAL A 68 -7.51 9.50 16.02
N ALA A 69 -7.49 9.75 14.72
CA ALA A 69 -6.56 10.70 14.10
C ALA A 69 -6.91 12.15 14.42
N ARG A 70 -8.22 12.47 14.54
CA ARG A 70 -8.71 13.79 14.98
C ARG A 70 -8.57 13.95 16.49
N ASP A 71 -7.79 14.93 16.93
CA ASP A 71 -7.88 15.38 18.31
C ASP A 71 -9.22 16.13 18.52
N THR A 72 -9.76 16.07 19.73
CA THR A 72 -11.14 16.55 20.02
C THR A 72 -11.29 18.05 19.75
N ASP A 73 -10.20 18.81 19.93
CA ASP A 73 -10.12 20.26 19.70
C ASP A 73 -8.78 20.68 19.04
N GLY A 74 -8.06 19.75 18.40
CA GLY A 74 -6.71 19.96 17.84
C GLY A 74 -6.55 19.51 16.38
N PRO A 75 -5.37 19.75 15.76
CA PRO A 75 -5.09 19.31 14.39
C PRO A 75 -5.10 17.77 14.28
N ILE A 76 -5.35 17.25 13.08
CA ILE A 76 -5.20 15.81 12.82
C ILE A 76 -3.75 15.40 13.05
N LYS A 77 -3.55 14.31 13.80
CA LYS A 77 -2.22 13.71 13.98
C LYS A 77 -1.69 13.23 12.63
N PRO A 78 -0.45 13.61 12.24
CA PRO A 78 0.13 13.16 10.98
C PRO A 78 0.08 11.64 10.82
N CYS A 79 -0.17 11.19 9.60
CA CYS A 79 -0.09 9.79 9.25
C CYS A 79 1.36 9.33 9.43
N THR A 80 1.55 8.25 10.19
CA THR A 80 2.87 7.65 10.40
C THR A 80 3.27 6.71 9.26
N GLY A 81 2.52 6.70 8.15
CA GLY A 81 2.65 5.69 7.11
C GLY A 81 2.27 4.29 7.60
N LEU A 82 2.65 3.26 6.84
CA LEU A 82 2.39 1.86 7.20
C LEU A 82 2.95 1.54 8.60
N VAL A 83 2.15 0.89 9.45
CA VAL A 83 2.47 0.64 10.88
C VAL A 83 3.85 -0.01 11.06
N GLY A 84 4.25 -0.90 10.15
CA GLY A 84 5.54 -1.58 10.22
C GLY A 84 6.74 -0.76 9.74
N TYR A 85 6.54 0.43 9.17
CA TYR A 85 7.62 1.24 8.59
C TYR A 85 8.23 2.23 9.58
N GLY A 86 7.83 2.18 10.85
CA GLY A 86 8.49 2.98 11.90
C GLY A 86 8.36 4.49 11.77
N GLY A 87 7.39 4.98 10.97
CA GLY A 87 7.25 6.41 10.67
C GLY A 87 7.87 6.86 9.35
N ASP A 88 8.52 5.96 8.61
CA ASP A 88 9.13 6.31 7.32
C ASP A 88 8.08 6.68 6.27
N THR A 89 8.26 7.86 5.68
CA THR A 89 7.46 8.35 4.54
C THR A 89 8.08 7.98 3.20
N GLU A 90 9.38 7.70 3.17
CA GLU A 90 10.07 7.22 1.97
C GLU A 90 9.75 5.74 1.69
N ARG A 91 9.94 5.34 0.43
CA ARG A 91 9.70 3.97 -0.03
C ARG A 91 10.93 3.42 -0.74
N VAL A 92 11.21 2.16 -0.50
CA VAL A 92 12.20 1.37 -1.23
C VAL A 92 11.52 0.11 -1.75
N TYR A 93 12.07 -0.48 -2.79
CA TYR A 93 11.51 -1.70 -3.37
C TYR A 93 12.55 -2.82 -3.38
N LEU A 94 12.06 -4.05 -3.25
CA LEU A 94 12.82 -5.27 -3.48
C LEU A 94 12.24 -5.95 -4.70
N LEU A 95 13.09 -6.31 -5.66
CA LEU A 95 12.74 -7.16 -6.78
C LEU A 95 13.20 -8.58 -6.46
N LEU A 96 12.25 -9.46 -6.18
CA LEU A 96 12.52 -10.85 -5.83
C LEU A 96 12.46 -11.69 -7.11
N THR A 97 13.52 -12.40 -7.44
CA THR A 97 13.53 -13.33 -8.59
C THR A 97 13.21 -14.72 -8.08
N GLU A 98 12.09 -15.28 -8.53
CA GLU A 98 11.68 -16.65 -8.24
C GLU A 98 12.70 -17.66 -8.77
N ASN A 99 12.87 -18.76 -8.05
CA ASN A 99 13.75 -19.83 -8.49
C ASN A 99 13.13 -20.58 -9.68
N PRO A 100 13.73 -20.54 -10.89
CA PRO A 100 13.17 -21.17 -12.08
C PRO A 100 13.24 -22.70 -12.04
N ALA A 101 13.98 -23.29 -11.08
CA ALA A 101 14.00 -24.74 -10.86
C ALA A 101 12.74 -25.25 -10.14
N LEU A 102 11.88 -24.35 -9.63
CA LEU A 102 10.62 -24.74 -9.01
C LEU A 102 9.63 -25.27 -10.07
N PRO A 103 8.86 -26.32 -9.74
CA PRO A 103 7.95 -26.96 -10.71
C PRO A 103 6.72 -26.10 -11.04
N TYR A 104 6.39 -25.13 -10.19
CA TYR A 104 5.25 -24.22 -10.34
C TYR A 104 5.64 -22.83 -9.84
N SER A 105 4.87 -21.81 -10.20
CA SER A 105 5.07 -20.49 -9.62
C SER A 105 4.57 -20.44 -8.17
N TYR A 106 5.38 -19.85 -7.31
CA TYR A 106 5.15 -19.56 -5.90
C TYR A 106 4.91 -18.07 -5.66
N SER A 107 4.63 -17.27 -6.70
CA SER A 107 4.35 -15.84 -6.62
C SER A 107 3.37 -15.44 -5.51
N SER A 108 2.24 -16.16 -5.38
CA SER A 108 1.24 -15.92 -4.33
C SER A 108 1.77 -16.23 -2.92
N THR A 109 2.61 -17.26 -2.80
CA THR A 109 3.27 -17.63 -1.53
C THR A 109 4.30 -16.55 -1.17
N LEU A 110 5.13 -16.12 -2.10
CA LEU A 110 6.11 -15.05 -1.90
C LEU A 110 5.43 -13.74 -1.49
N ALA A 111 4.36 -13.34 -2.19
CA ALA A 111 3.57 -12.16 -1.86
C ALA A 111 2.98 -12.24 -0.46
N THR A 112 2.40 -13.39 -0.11
CA THR A 112 1.82 -13.64 1.21
C THR A 112 2.89 -13.57 2.29
N ARG A 113 4.03 -14.24 2.11
CA ARG A 113 5.14 -14.26 3.07
C ARG A 113 5.74 -12.87 3.28
N ALA A 114 5.94 -12.11 2.20
CA ALA A 114 6.39 -10.72 2.27
C ALA A 114 5.40 -9.86 3.08
N CYS A 115 4.10 -9.95 2.80
CA CYS A 115 3.06 -9.20 3.51
C CYS A 115 2.92 -9.61 4.98
N SER A 116 3.03 -10.91 5.30
CA SER A 116 2.92 -11.43 6.67
C SER A 116 4.05 -10.96 7.58
N THR A 117 5.16 -10.42 7.03
CA THR A 117 6.20 -9.81 7.86
C THR A 117 5.74 -8.54 8.59
N GLY A 118 4.68 -7.89 8.09
CA GLY A 118 4.20 -6.59 8.56
C GLY A 118 5.04 -5.40 8.09
N ILE A 119 6.19 -5.64 7.46
CA ILE A 119 7.17 -4.63 7.03
C ILE A 119 7.46 -4.68 5.51
N GLY A 120 6.68 -5.49 4.78
CA GLY A 120 6.67 -5.57 3.32
C GLY A 120 5.24 -5.55 2.79
N ARG A 121 5.04 -5.02 1.59
CA ARG A 121 3.75 -5.02 0.88
C ARG A 121 3.98 -5.34 -0.59
N THR A 122 3.04 -6.02 -1.21
CA THR A 122 3.02 -6.17 -2.68
C THR A 122 2.05 -5.18 -3.31
N PRO A 123 2.53 -4.18 -4.08
CA PRO A 123 1.66 -3.28 -4.83
C PRO A 123 0.84 -4.01 -5.90
N ARG A 124 -0.18 -3.36 -6.48
CA ARG A 124 -0.82 -3.87 -7.71
C ARG A 124 0.20 -3.92 -8.84
N PHE A 125 0.05 -4.90 -9.74
CA PHE A 125 0.98 -5.12 -10.87
C PHE A 125 2.43 -5.37 -10.42
N SER A 126 2.61 -5.96 -9.24
CA SER A 126 3.93 -6.28 -8.68
C SER A 126 4.58 -7.52 -9.27
N TRP A 127 3.84 -8.37 -9.99
CA TRP A 127 4.36 -9.63 -10.51
C TRP A 127 4.45 -9.61 -12.02
N ARG A 128 5.61 -10.01 -12.56
CA ARG A 128 5.83 -10.23 -13.99
C ARG A 128 7.07 -11.09 -14.21
N ASP A 129 7.04 -12.00 -15.20
CA ASP A 129 8.22 -12.74 -15.69
C ASP A 129 9.07 -13.41 -14.59
N GLY A 130 8.41 -14.05 -13.62
CA GLY A 130 9.10 -14.72 -12.50
C GLY A 130 9.65 -13.76 -11.43
N LYS A 131 9.30 -12.47 -11.48
CA LYS A 131 9.77 -11.47 -10.54
C LYS A 131 8.63 -10.83 -9.76
N LEU A 132 8.81 -10.73 -8.45
CA LEU A 132 7.87 -10.06 -7.53
C LEU A 132 8.48 -8.78 -6.99
N LEU A 133 7.77 -7.66 -7.14
CA LEU A 133 8.11 -6.40 -6.52
C LEU A 133 7.45 -6.28 -5.13
N VAL A 134 8.27 -6.02 -4.11
CA VAL A 134 7.84 -5.78 -2.74
C VAL A 134 8.24 -4.37 -2.32
N GLU A 135 7.29 -3.60 -1.82
CA GLU A 135 7.49 -2.28 -1.22
C GLU A 135 7.86 -2.43 0.27
N SER A 136 8.82 -1.63 0.72
CA SER A 136 9.24 -1.50 2.11
C SER A 136 9.67 -0.06 2.42
N ALA A 137 10.20 0.15 3.61
CA ALA A 137 10.76 1.41 4.06
C ALA A 137 12.27 1.30 4.35
N PRO A 138 13.04 2.39 4.20
CA PRO A 138 14.49 2.38 4.41
C PRO A 138 14.91 1.79 5.77
N SER A 139 14.19 2.09 6.86
CA SER A 139 14.55 1.64 8.21
C SER A 139 14.35 0.14 8.46
N VAL A 140 13.52 -0.54 7.68
CA VAL A 140 13.10 -1.94 7.92
C VAL A 140 13.39 -2.88 6.75
N VAL A 141 13.84 -2.38 5.60
CA VAL A 141 14.07 -3.18 4.40
C VAL A 141 15.11 -4.28 4.60
N ASP A 142 16.17 -4.04 5.38
CA ASP A 142 17.20 -5.04 5.63
C ASP A 142 16.65 -6.20 6.50
N GLU A 143 15.77 -5.89 7.47
CA GLU A 143 15.06 -6.91 8.25
C GLU A 143 14.04 -7.67 7.40
N LEU A 144 13.40 -7.00 6.43
CA LEU A 144 12.54 -7.68 5.45
C LEU A 144 13.34 -8.67 4.61
N ILE A 145 14.50 -8.27 4.06
CA ILE A 145 15.40 -9.14 3.29
C ILE A 145 15.75 -10.38 4.10
N ARG A 146 16.22 -10.20 5.33
CA ARG A 146 16.60 -11.30 6.24
C ARG A 146 15.46 -12.29 6.50
N ARG A 147 14.20 -11.83 6.53
CA ARG A 147 13.03 -12.71 6.73
C ARG A 147 12.64 -13.49 5.49
N ILE A 148 12.86 -12.93 4.30
CA ILE A 148 12.40 -13.53 3.04
C ILE A 148 13.49 -14.33 2.32
N GLU A 149 14.77 -14.06 2.58
CA GLU A 149 15.90 -14.74 1.92
C GLU A 149 15.97 -16.25 2.24
N HIS A 150 15.44 -16.66 3.39
CA HIS A 150 15.45 -18.06 3.85
C HIS A 150 14.16 -18.82 3.50
N LEU A 151 13.28 -18.24 2.69
CA LEU A 151 12.05 -18.92 2.30
C LEU A 151 12.37 -20.13 1.42
N THR A 152 11.91 -21.30 1.86
CA THR A 152 12.09 -22.56 1.16
C THR A 152 10.78 -23.32 1.01
N THR A 153 10.75 -24.25 0.06
CA THR A 153 9.68 -25.24 -0.12
C THR A 153 10.24 -26.65 -0.08
N PRO A 154 9.49 -27.66 0.40
CA PRO A 154 9.87 -29.06 0.23
C PRO A 154 10.07 -29.45 -1.24
N ALA A 155 11.00 -30.35 -1.49
CA ALA A 155 11.35 -30.94 -2.78
C ALA A 155 11.82 -32.39 -2.60
N ASP A 156 11.89 -33.16 -3.69
CA ASP A 156 12.20 -34.60 -3.69
C ASP A 156 13.51 -34.97 -2.97
N HIS A 157 14.46 -34.04 -2.90
CA HIS A 157 15.77 -34.22 -2.25
C HIS A 157 16.06 -33.18 -1.16
N GLY A 158 15.03 -32.62 -0.52
CA GLY A 158 15.18 -31.74 0.64
C GLY A 158 14.33 -30.47 0.54
N HIS A 159 14.97 -29.33 0.75
CA HIS A 159 14.34 -28.02 0.64
C HIS A 159 14.98 -27.23 -0.49
N MET A 160 14.15 -26.61 -1.34
CA MET A 160 14.61 -25.67 -2.37
C MET A 160 14.30 -24.25 -1.95
N SER A 161 15.25 -23.34 -2.21
CA SER A 161 15.01 -21.90 -2.07
C SER A 161 13.89 -21.46 -3.01
N LEU A 162 12.98 -20.61 -2.50
CA LEU A 162 11.97 -19.97 -3.33
C LEU A 162 12.55 -18.88 -4.24
N LEU A 163 13.71 -18.32 -3.86
CA LEU A 163 14.32 -17.16 -4.51
C LEU A 163 15.72 -17.51 -5.04
N THR A 164 16.06 -16.93 -6.18
CA THR A 164 17.43 -16.93 -6.72
C THR A 164 18.14 -15.61 -6.50
N SER A 165 17.42 -14.48 -6.51
CA SER A 165 17.97 -13.16 -6.17
C SER A 165 16.97 -12.29 -5.42
N ILE A 166 17.51 -11.33 -4.68
CA ILE A 166 16.80 -10.22 -4.06
C ILE A 166 17.56 -8.95 -4.42
N ASP A 167 16.98 -8.12 -5.27
CA ASP A 167 17.62 -6.89 -5.74
C ASP A 167 16.96 -5.68 -5.07
N ARG A 168 17.74 -4.84 -4.37
CA ARG A 168 17.23 -3.60 -3.77
C ARG A 168 17.17 -2.51 -4.82
N LEU A 169 16.00 -1.89 -4.93
CA LEU A 169 15.70 -0.81 -5.86
C LEU A 169 15.41 0.50 -5.10
N THR A 170 15.75 1.61 -5.73
CA THR A 170 15.30 2.93 -5.31
C THR A 170 13.78 3.05 -5.50
N ALA A 171 13.18 4.06 -4.87
CA ALA A 171 11.77 4.38 -5.04
C ALA A 171 11.40 4.58 -6.52
N GLU A 172 12.26 5.29 -7.26
CA GLU A 172 12.06 5.60 -8.67
C GLU A 172 12.12 4.34 -9.55
N ALA A 173 13.15 3.51 -9.37
CA ALA A 173 13.30 2.28 -10.14
C ALA A 173 12.15 1.30 -9.88
N GLY A 174 11.71 1.15 -8.63
CA GLY A 174 10.56 0.30 -8.31
C GLY A 174 9.26 0.80 -8.93
N ARG A 175 9.01 2.12 -8.94
CA ARG A 175 7.85 2.71 -9.61
C ARG A 175 7.90 2.54 -11.14
N ALA A 176 9.09 2.60 -11.74
CA ALA A 176 9.25 2.32 -13.17
C ALA A 176 8.84 0.89 -13.51
N VAL A 177 9.28 -0.10 -12.73
CA VAL A 177 8.86 -1.51 -12.88
C VAL A 177 7.33 -1.66 -12.77
N LEU A 178 6.69 -0.98 -11.81
CA LEU A 178 5.22 -1.01 -11.69
C LEU A 178 4.52 -0.41 -12.91
N ALA A 179 5.04 0.70 -13.44
CA ALA A 179 4.47 1.34 -14.63
C ALA A 179 4.61 0.45 -15.87
N GLU A 180 5.76 -0.21 -16.05
CA GLU A 180 6.00 -1.18 -17.12
C GLU A 180 5.06 -2.38 -17.01
N ASN A 181 4.93 -2.95 -15.80
CA ASN A 181 4.02 -4.06 -15.55
C ASN A 181 2.56 -3.69 -15.82
N TYR A 182 2.15 -2.48 -15.40
CA TYR A 182 0.81 -1.95 -15.69
C TYR A 182 0.59 -1.78 -17.20
N ALA A 183 1.51 -1.13 -17.91
CA ALA A 183 1.38 -0.90 -19.35
C ALA A 183 1.25 -2.23 -20.11
N ALA A 184 2.03 -3.23 -19.73
CA ALA A 184 1.93 -4.54 -20.34
C ALA A 184 0.65 -5.30 -19.97
N TYR A 185 0.17 -5.18 -18.71
CA TYR A 185 -1.14 -5.70 -18.34
C TYR A 185 -2.25 -5.08 -19.19
N VAL A 186 -2.24 -3.75 -19.36
CA VAL A 186 -3.23 -3.04 -20.19
C VAL A 186 -3.15 -3.47 -21.65
N ALA A 187 -1.94 -3.68 -22.18
CA ALA A 187 -1.77 -4.17 -23.55
C ALA A 187 -2.37 -5.58 -23.76
N GLU A 188 -2.31 -6.44 -22.74
CA GLU A 188 -2.78 -7.82 -22.82
C GLU A 188 -4.27 -7.97 -22.47
N TYR A 189 -4.75 -7.24 -21.47
CA TYR A 189 -6.08 -7.42 -20.87
C TYR A 189 -7.00 -6.20 -20.97
N GLY A 190 -6.50 -5.05 -21.41
CA GLY A 190 -7.21 -3.77 -21.38
C GLY A 190 -7.14 -3.07 -20.02
N GLU A 191 -7.76 -1.89 -19.93
CA GLU A 191 -7.76 -1.11 -18.70
C GLU A 191 -8.57 -1.83 -17.58
N PRO A 192 -7.97 -2.02 -16.39
CA PRO A 192 -8.67 -2.61 -15.27
C PRO A 192 -9.72 -1.62 -14.75
N ARG A 193 -10.98 -2.06 -14.74
CA ARG A 193 -12.12 -1.30 -14.20
C ARG A 193 -12.09 -1.16 -12.69
#